data_AF-A0A842HFS7-F1
#
_entry.id   AF-A0A842HFS7-F1
#
_cell.length_a   1.000
_cell.length_b   1.000
_cell.length_c   1.000
_cell.angle_alpha   90.00
_cell.angle_beta   90.00
_cell.angle_gamma   90.00
#
_symmetry.space_group_name_H-M   'P 1'
#
loop_
_entity.id
_entity.type
_entity.pdbx_description
1 polymer ?
#
loop_
_entity_poly.entity_id
_entity_poly.type
_entity_poly.pdbx_seq_one_letter_code
_entity_poly.pdbx_strand_id
1 'polypeptide(L)'
;MIHRNHTTTVTSHNDAHPQPEFIRLPQPGARCPYTGLSRSTLNELILPSGVNQHKPPVKSVVQKKRNAIRGIRLIHYASLIDYLNGLATKAAQSYESSARPN
;
A
#
# COMPACT_ATOMS: atom_id res chain seq x y z
N MET A 1 -0.35 41.43 -38.06
CA MET A 1 -0.65 40.11 -37.45
C MET A 1 0.63 39.54 -36.89
N ILE A 2 0.89 39.69 -35.58
CA ILE A 2 2.13 39.21 -34.92
C ILE A 2 1.76 38.05 -33.99
N HIS A 3 2.28 36.87 -34.31
CA HIS A 3 2.11 35.64 -33.54
C HIS A 3 2.96 35.72 -32.27
N ARG A 4 2.33 35.61 -31.10
CA ARG A 4 3.01 35.52 -29.80
C ARG A 4 3.36 34.05 -29.56
N ASN A 5 4.64 33.70 -29.66
CA ASN A 5 5.15 32.41 -29.24
C ASN A 5 5.20 32.37 -27.71
N HIS A 6 4.30 31.62 -27.09
CA HIS A 6 4.37 31.31 -25.67
C HIS A 6 5.44 30.23 -25.48
N THR A 7 6.62 30.64 -25.02
CA THR A 7 7.67 29.74 -24.58
C THR A 7 7.24 29.11 -23.25
N THR A 8 6.72 27.89 -23.28
CA THR A 8 6.45 27.12 -22.06
C THR A 8 7.77 26.62 -21.51
N THR A 9 8.27 27.29 -20.47
CA THR A 9 9.42 26.81 -19.68
C THR A 9 9.02 25.50 -18.99
N VAL A 10 9.58 24.38 -19.44
CA VAL A 10 9.46 23.09 -18.76
C VAL A 10 10.34 23.14 -17.51
N THR A 11 9.75 23.49 -16.38
CA THR A 11 10.43 23.41 -15.07
C THR A 11 10.41 21.98 -14.59
N SER A 12 11.55 21.29 -14.68
CA SER A 12 11.77 19.95 -14.12
C SER A 12 11.62 20.00 -12.59
N HIS A 13 10.45 19.62 -12.10
CA HIS A 13 10.26 19.34 -10.67
C HIS A 13 10.83 17.95 -10.44
N ASN A 14 11.91 17.87 -9.67
CA ASN A 14 12.35 16.61 -9.07
C ASN A 14 11.33 16.29 -7.97
N ASP A 15 10.15 15.84 -8.40
CA ASP A 15 9.01 15.50 -7.57
C ASP A 15 9.33 14.16 -6.89
N ALA A 16 10.10 14.23 -5.81
CA ALA A 16 10.17 13.14 -4.86
C ALA A 16 8.76 12.94 -4.30
N HIS A 17 7.94 12.15 -4.99
CA HIS A 17 6.57 11.88 -4.59
C HIS A 17 6.58 11.41 -3.13
N PRO A 18 6.05 12.22 -2.19
CA PRO A 18 6.13 11.87 -0.78
C PRO A 18 5.30 10.61 -0.57
N GLN A 19 5.96 9.53 -0.14
CA GLN A 19 5.26 8.31 0.22
C GLN A 19 4.29 8.64 1.38
N PRO A 20 3.02 8.26 1.28
CA PRO A 20 2.06 8.55 2.33
C PRO A 20 2.42 7.78 3.59
N GLU A 21 2.25 8.39 4.77
CA GLU A 21 2.40 7.66 6.03
C GLU A 21 1.23 6.67 6.24
N PHE A 22 0.02 7.11 5.88
CA PHE A 22 -1.21 6.32 5.98
C PHE A 22 -1.98 6.32 4.66
N ILE A 23 -2.50 5.15 4.30
CA ILE A 23 -3.43 4.98 3.19
C ILE A 23 -4.79 4.54 3.69
N ARG A 24 -5.87 5.00 3.06
CA ARG A 24 -7.22 4.54 3.39
C ARG A 24 -7.41 3.11 2.88
N LEU A 25 -8.12 2.29 3.67
CA LEU A 25 -8.65 1.04 3.15
C LEU A 25 -9.57 1.35 1.95
N PRO A 26 -9.39 0.70 0.78
CA PRO A 26 -10.22 0.95 -0.40
C PRO A 26 -11.71 0.74 -0.12
N GLN A 27 -12.55 1.43 -0.89
CA GLN A 27 -13.99 1.15 -0.90
C GLN A 27 -14.26 -0.28 -1.38
N PRO A 28 -15.40 -0.89 -1.01
CA PRO A 28 -15.82 -2.17 -1.58
C PRO A 28 -15.77 -2.13 -3.12
N GLY A 29 -15.18 -3.15 -3.74
CA GLY A 29 -15.01 -3.22 -5.20
C GLY A 29 -13.79 -2.46 -5.75
N ALA A 30 -13.16 -1.57 -4.96
CA ALA A 30 -11.96 -0.84 -5.38
C ALA A 30 -10.67 -1.57 -4.95
N ARG A 31 -9.59 -1.30 -5.69
CA ARG A 31 -8.21 -1.76 -5.37
C ARG A 31 -7.41 -0.64 -4.72
N CYS A 32 -6.37 -1.00 -3.98
CA CYS A 32 -5.40 -0.05 -3.45
C CYS A 32 -4.67 0.67 -4.59
N PRO A 33 -4.60 2.02 -4.60
CA PRO A 33 -3.89 2.74 -5.66
C PRO A 33 -2.38 2.55 -5.61
N TYR A 34 -1.82 2.15 -4.46
CA TYR A 34 -0.37 1.99 -4.29
C TYR A 34 0.12 0.57 -4.54
N THR A 35 -0.64 -0.44 -4.10
CA THR A 35 -0.21 -1.85 -4.15
C THR A 35 -1.06 -2.71 -5.08
N GLY A 36 -2.18 -2.19 -5.60
CA GLY A 36 -3.12 -2.96 -6.43
C GLY A 36 -3.90 -4.05 -5.68
N LEU A 37 -3.65 -4.23 -4.38
CA LEU A 37 -4.32 -5.26 -3.57
C LEU A 37 -5.81 -4.98 -3.41
N SER A 38 -6.58 -6.07 -3.37
CA SER A 38 -8.01 -6.00 -3.11
C SER A 38 -8.31 -5.57 -1.67
N ARG A 39 -9.49 -5.02 -1.44
CA ARG A 39 -9.97 -4.71 -0.09
C ARG A 39 -10.00 -5.95 0.82
N SER A 40 -10.41 -7.11 0.31
CA SER A 40 -10.50 -8.36 1.09
C SER A 40 -9.12 -8.80 1.57
N THR A 41 -8.13 -8.83 0.68
CA THR A 41 -6.74 -9.13 1.01
C THR A 41 -6.19 -8.13 2.05
N LEU A 42 -6.45 -6.84 1.88
CA LEU A 42 -6.00 -5.85 2.87
C LEU A 42 -6.66 -6.06 4.24
N ASN A 43 -7.93 -6.47 4.30
CA ASN A 43 -8.56 -6.80 5.58
C ASN A 43 -7.88 -7.98 6.27
N GLU A 44 -7.52 -9.02 5.54
CA GLU A 44 -6.80 -10.18 6.08
C GLU A 44 -5.43 -9.79 6.67
N LEU A 45 -4.78 -8.78 6.10
CA LEU A 45 -3.48 -8.31 6.58
C LEU A 45 -3.57 -7.37 7.80
N ILE A 46 -4.67 -6.62 7.93
CA ILE A 46 -4.78 -5.55 8.94
C ILE A 46 -5.75 -5.84 10.08
N LEU A 47 -6.64 -6.83 9.91
CA LEU A 47 -7.61 -7.24 10.93
C LEU A 47 -7.22 -8.59 11.53
N PRO A 48 -7.35 -8.78 12.85
CA PRO A 48 -7.25 -10.11 13.44
C PRO A 48 -8.27 -11.06 12.78
N SER A 49 -7.79 -12.18 12.26
CA SER A 49 -8.61 -13.18 11.59
C SER A 49 -7.97 -14.57 11.68
N GLY A 50 -8.73 -15.62 11.36
CA GLY A 50 -8.19 -16.99 11.37
C GLY A 50 -6.97 -17.16 10.46
N VAL A 51 -6.96 -16.50 9.30
CA VAL A 51 -5.87 -16.61 8.31
C VAL A 51 -4.53 -16.05 8.81
N ASN A 52 -4.54 -15.10 9.75
CA ASN A 52 -3.34 -14.53 10.34
C ASN A 52 -3.13 -14.94 11.80
N GLN A 53 -3.78 -16.02 12.25
CA GLN A 53 -3.70 -16.50 13.63
C GLN A 53 -4.07 -15.40 14.65
N HIS A 54 -4.99 -14.50 14.28
CA HIS A 54 -5.38 -13.32 15.05
C HIS A 54 -4.23 -12.33 15.33
N LYS A 55 -3.13 -12.40 14.57
CA LYS A 55 -1.96 -11.53 14.67
C LYS A 55 -1.79 -10.81 13.33
N PRO A 56 -2.44 -9.64 13.13
CA PRO A 56 -2.35 -8.93 11.86
C PRO A 56 -0.91 -8.53 11.55
N PRO A 57 -0.34 -8.95 10.40
CA PRO A 57 1.04 -8.62 10.05
C PRO A 57 1.24 -7.15 9.68
N VAL A 58 0.16 -6.42 9.36
CA VAL A 58 0.23 -5.01 8.94
C VAL A 58 -0.51 -4.11 9.93
N LYS A 59 0.15 -3.02 10.35
CA LYS A 59 -0.41 -2.05 11.30
C LYS A 59 -1.55 -1.25 10.66
N SER A 60 -2.64 -1.08 11.40
CA SER A 60 -3.75 -0.19 11.01
C SER A 60 -4.38 0.51 12.21
N VAL A 61 -4.99 1.67 11.95
CA VAL A 61 -5.71 2.48 12.95
C VAL A 61 -7.10 2.83 12.44
N VAL A 62 -8.03 3.06 13.35
CA VAL A 62 -9.40 3.49 13.02
C VAL A 62 -9.61 4.91 13.52
N GLN A 63 -9.76 5.85 12.59
CA GLN A 63 -10.15 7.21 12.91
C GLN A 63 -11.67 7.30 12.97
N LYS A 64 -12.22 7.55 14.17
CA LYS A 64 -13.67 7.63 14.40
C LYS A 64 -14.03 8.91 15.14
N LYS A 65 -15.04 9.63 14.63
CA LYS A 65 -15.65 10.75 15.37
C LYS A 65 -16.49 10.22 16.54
N ARG A 66 -16.65 11.04 17.59
CA ARG A 66 -17.57 10.74 18.70
C ARG A 66 -18.98 10.49 18.13
N ASN A 67 -19.63 9.42 18.59
CA ASN A 67 -20.96 8.96 18.17
C ASN A 67 -21.09 8.43 16.73
N ALA A 68 -20.01 8.31 15.96
CA ALA A 68 -20.09 7.65 14.64
C ALA A 68 -20.23 6.13 14.78
N ILE A 69 -21.14 5.54 14.00
CA ILE A 69 -21.36 4.08 13.93
C ILE A 69 -20.13 3.38 13.32
N ARG A 70 -19.51 3.98 12.29
CA ARG A 70 -18.35 3.44 11.60
C ARG A 70 -17.21 4.45 11.55
N GLY A 71 -15.98 3.97 11.69
CA GLY A 71 -14.75 4.76 11.53
C GLY A 71 -14.10 4.53 10.17
N ILE A 72 -13.14 5.40 9.84
CA ILE A 72 -12.29 5.26 8.66
C ILE A 72 -11.07 4.44 9.07
N ARG A 73 -10.86 3.30 8.39
CA ARG A 73 -9.65 2.51 8.60
C ARG A 73 -8.50 3.05 7.76
N LEU A 74 -7.41 3.36 8.43
CA LEU A 74 -6.15 3.80 7.86
C LEU A 74 -5.11 2.71 8.07
N ILE A 75 -4.36 2.40 7.02
CA ILE A 75 -3.30 1.39 6.98
C ILE A 75 -1.97 2.14 7.02
N HIS A 76 -1.05 1.72 7.88
CA HIS A 76 0.30 2.27 7.91
C HIS A 76 1.06 1.79 6.68
N TYR A 77 1.41 2.72 5.78
CA TYR A 77 1.92 2.37 4.46
C TYR A 77 3.26 1.64 4.53
N ALA A 78 4.22 2.15 5.30
CA ALA A 78 5.52 1.51 5.45
C ALA A 78 5.40 0.07 5.99
N SER A 79 4.49 -0.16 6.94
CA SER A 79 4.25 -1.51 7.48
C SER A 79 3.70 -2.47 6.43
N LEU A 80 2.91 -1.98 5.48
CA LEU A 80 2.38 -2.78 4.37
C LEU A 80 3.51 -3.10 3.37
N ILE A 81 4.34 -2.12 3.04
CA ILE A 81 5.47 -2.31 2.12
C ILE A 81 6.51 -3.27 2.72
N ASP A 82 6.85 -3.12 4.00
CA ASP A 82 7.76 -4.03 4.71
C ASP A 82 7.28 -5.47 4.65
N TYR A 83 5.97 -5.70 4.86
CA TYR A 83 5.37 -7.02 4.75
C TYR A 83 5.53 -7.60 3.33
N LEU A 84 5.25 -6.80 2.29
CA LEU A 84 5.39 -7.23 0.90
C LEU A 84 6.84 -7.51 0.51
N ASN A 85 7.78 -6.67 0.95
CA ASN A 85 9.22 -6.89 0.76
C ASN A 85 9.70 -8.17 1.45
N GLY A 86 9.17 -8.46 2.64
CA GLY A 86 9.41 -9.72 3.34
C GLY A 86 8.93 -10.93 2.55
N LEU A 87 7.77 -10.86 1.90
CA LEU A 87 7.28 -11.91 1.00
C LEU A 87 8.19 -12.09 -0.22
N ALA A 88 8.59 -11.00 -0.86
CA ALA A 88 9.50 -11.03 -2.00
C ALA A 88 10.84 -11.69 -1.65
N THR A 89 11.40 -11.35 -0.48
CA THR A 89 12.65 -11.93 0.01
C THR A 89 12.51 -13.43 0.29
N LYS A 90 11.40 -13.86 0.90
CA LYS A 90 11.12 -15.29 1.15
C LYS A 90 10.95 -16.09 -0.14
N ALA A 91 10.22 -15.52 -1.10
CA ALA A 91 10.08 -16.11 -2.43
C ALA A 91 11.47 -16.24 -3.09
N ALA A 92 12.34 -15.25 -2.87
CA ALA A 92 13.66 -15.27 -3.46
C ALA A 92 14.54 -16.42 -2.96
N GLN A 93 14.55 -16.64 -1.65
CA GLN A 93 15.29 -17.75 -1.05
C GLN A 93 14.81 -19.12 -1.52
N SER A 94 13.50 -19.24 -1.85
CA SER A 94 12.91 -20.51 -2.28
C SER A 94 13.34 -20.92 -3.69
N TYR A 95 13.56 -19.98 -4.62
CA TYR A 95 14.05 -20.30 -5.96
C TYR A 95 15.51 -20.77 -5.91
N GLU A 96 16.35 -20.11 -5.11
CA GLU A 96 17.80 -20.36 -5.05
C GLU A 96 18.10 -21.76 -4.51
N SER A 97 17.32 -22.21 -3.51
CA SER A 97 17.44 -23.56 -2.95
C SER A 97 16.97 -24.67 -3.91
N SER A 98 16.13 -24.34 -4.90
CA SER A 98 15.61 -25.29 -5.88
C SER A 98 16.45 -25.40 -7.16
N ALA A 99 17.38 -24.45 -7.37
CA ALA A 99 18.17 -24.29 -8.60
C ALA A 99 19.58 -24.91 -8.54
N ARG A 100 19.94 -25.65 -7.47
CA ARG A 100 21.19 -26.42 -7.43
C ARG A 100 20.95 -27.83 -8.02
N PRO A 101 21.41 -28.12 -9.25
CA PRO A 101 21.53 -29.52 -9.66
C PRO A 101 22.60 -30.21 -8.80
N ASN A 102 22.36 -31.49 -8.52
CA ASN A 102 23.30 -32.42 -7.89
C ASN A 102 24.49 -32.68 -8.82
#